data_AF-A0A958ANS8-F1
#
_entry.id   AF-A0A958ANS8-F1
#
_cell.length_a   1.000
_cell.length_b   1.000
_cell.length_c   1.000
_cell.angle_alpha   90.00
_cell.angle_beta   90.00
_cell.angle_gamma   90.00
#
_symmetry.space_group_name_H-M   'P 1'
#
loop_
_entity.id
_entity.type
_entity.pdbx_description
1 polymer ?
#
loop_
_entity_poly.entity_id
_entity_poly.type
_entity_poly.pdbx_seq_one_letter_code
_entity_poly.pdbx_strand_id
1 'polypeptide(L)'
;MSTLPDGLIIVCKRDCPTCTLLTPVYEQLRAAPIPVTIYTQDDPTFPTSAAVDDTALEHSFHLNIDTVPTLIRVENGVEQARTVGWQRSAWEAITGITGLGTALPAARPGCGALNVMPGIAEELQVRYGETGMQAR
;
A
#
# COMPACT_ATOMS: atom_id res chain seq x y z
N MET A 1 -19.19 -3.11 8.26
CA MET A 1 -18.06 -2.33 7.73
C MET A 1 -16.81 -3.02 8.24
N SER A 2 -16.04 -3.67 7.37
CA SER A 2 -14.75 -4.22 7.78
C SER A 2 -13.83 -3.03 8.10
N THR A 3 -13.37 -2.94 9.34
CA THR A 3 -12.52 -1.83 9.80
C THR A 3 -11.09 -2.06 9.29
N LEU A 4 -10.44 -1.02 8.78
CA LEU A 4 -9.04 -1.11 8.37
C LEU A 4 -8.13 -1.45 9.57
N PRO A 5 -7.01 -2.16 9.38
CA PRO A 5 -6.05 -2.38 10.45
C PRO A 5 -5.43 -1.03 10.86
N ASP A 6 -5.45 -0.74 12.16
CA ASP A 6 -4.82 0.46 12.71
C ASP A 6 -3.29 0.47 12.52
N GLY A 7 -2.72 1.66 12.37
CA GLY A 7 -1.29 1.87 12.16
C GLY A 7 -0.98 2.32 10.73
N LEU A 8 0.03 1.71 10.13
CA LEU A 8 0.48 2.01 8.77
C LEU A 8 0.14 0.86 7.83
N ILE A 9 -0.47 1.19 6.70
CA ILE A 9 -0.65 0.27 5.58
C ILE A 9 0.30 0.70 4.46
N ILE A 10 1.04 -0.26 3.90
CA ILE A 10 1.87 -0.06 2.71
C ILE A 10 1.36 -1.03 1.64
N VAL A 11 1.08 -0.51 0.45
CA VAL A 11 0.76 -1.34 -0.72
C VAL A 11 1.89 -1.18 -1.72
N CYS A 12 2.47 -2.31 -2.14
CA CYS A 12 3.65 -2.34 -2.99
C CYS A 12 3.58 -3.48 -4.02
N LYS A 13 4.52 -3.49 -4.96
CA LYS A 13 4.69 -4.58 -5.92
C LYS A 13 6.17 -4.73 -6.27
N ARG A 14 6.63 -5.96 -6.51
CA ARG A 14 8.00 -6.31 -6.87
C ARG A 14 8.45 -5.68 -8.17
N ASP A 15 7.58 -5.61 -9.17
CA ASP A 15 7.86 -5.02 -10.49
C ASP A 15 7.95 -3.46 -10.46
N CYS A 16 7.78 -2.83 -9.30
CA CYS A 16 7.99 -1.40 -9.14
C CYS A 16 9.42 -1.10 -8.64
N PRO A 17 10.28 -0.40 -9.42
CA PRO A 17 11.64 -0.05 -8.98
C PRO A 17 11.66 0.79 -7.70
N THR A 18 10.67 1.67 -7.52
CA THR A 18 10.55 2.47 -6.29
C THR A 18 10.17 1.59 -5.11
N CYS A 19 9.28 0.60 -5.26
CA CYS A 19 8.99 -0.34 -4.18
C CYS A 19 10.23 -1.13 -3.75
N THR A 20 11.02 -1.61 -4.71
CA THR A 20 12.27 -2.34 -4.43
C THR A 20 13.31 -1.43 -3.76
N LEU A 21 13.41 -0.17 -4.17
CA LEU A 21 14.29 0.82 -3.55
C LEU A 21 13.93 1.08 -2.07
N LEU A 22 12.64 1.00 -1.73
CA LEU A 22 12.12 1.27 -0.39
C LEU A 22 12.16 0.08 0.58
N THR A 23 12.59 -1.11 0.17
CA THR A 23 12.79 -2.26 1.08
C THR A 23 13.46 -1.90 2.42
N PRO A 24 14.60 -1.16 2.47
CA PRO A 24 15.18 -0.75 3.75
C PRO A 24 14.30 0.20 4.57
N VAL A 25 13.44 1.02 3.93
CA VAL A 25 12.49 1.88 4.64
C VAL A 25 11.36 1.06 5.24
N TYR A 26 10.90 0.01 4.57
CA TYR A 26 9.89 -0.90 5.12
C TYR A 26 10.39 -1.59 6.40
N GLU A 27 11.66 -2.00 6.42
CA GLU A 27 12.29 -2.55 7.63
C GLU A 27 12.41 -1.51 8.76
N GLN A 28 12.79 -0.27 8.43
CA GLN A 28 12.80 0.84 9.41
C GLN A 28 11.41 1.05 10.05
N LEU A 29 10.35 1.01 9.24
CA LEU A 29 8.98 1.18 9.73
C LEU A 29 8.54 -0.02 10.57
N ARG A 30 8.85 -1.25 10.16
CA ARG A 30 8.53 -2.47 10.94
C ARG A 30 9.25 -2.53 12.29
N ALA A 31 10.42 -1.90 12.39
CA ALA A 31 11.16 -1.78 13.65
C ALA A 31 10.64 -0.65 14.56
N ALA A 32 9.76 0.22 14.06
CA ALA A 32 9.18 1.30 14.85
C ALA A 32 8.01 0.80 15.73
N PRO A 33 7.61 1.56 16.76
CA PRO A 33 6.50 1.16 17.65
C PRO A 33 5.11 1.15 16.99
N ILE A 34 4.96 1.72 15.80
CA ILE A 34 3.67 1.82 15.09
C ILE A 34 3.46 0.51 14.31
N PRO A 35 2.31 -0.17 14.45
CA PRO A 35 2.02 -1.36 13.66
C PRO A 35 2.09 -1.09 12.16
N VAL A 36 2.66 -2.01 11.39
CA VAL A 36 2.79 -1.91 9.93
C VAL A 36 2.23 -3.16 9.27
N THR A 37 1.30 -2.98 8.34
CA THR A 37 0.80 -4.02 7.42
C THR A 37 1.28 -3.70 6.01
N ILE A 38 1.89 -4.68 5.34
CA ILE A 38 2.40 -4.52 3.98
C ILE A 38 1.65 -5.49 3.08
N TYR A 39 0.99 -4.99 2.04
CA TYR A 39 0.36 -5.77 0.98
C TYR A 39 1.25 -5.77 -0.28
N THR A 40 1.36 -6.93 -0.93
CA THR A 40 2.13 -7.12 -2.17
C THR A 40 1.23 -7.60 -3.31
N GLN A 41 1.25 -6.90 -4.45
CA GLN A 41 0.32 -7.14 -5.55
C GLN A 41 0.74 -8.27 -6.52
N ASP A 42 2.00 -8.68 -6.53
CA ASP A 42 2.56 -9.52 -7.62
C ASP A 42 3.47 -10.66 -7.13
N ASP A 43 4.16 -10.49 -6.02
CA ASP A 43 5.11 -11.46 -5.47
C ASP A 43 4.87 -11.63 -3.97
N PRO A 44 4.27 -12.76 -3.52
CA PRO A 44 4.00 -13.05 -2.10
C PRO A 44 5.26 -13.12 -1.22
N THR A 45 6.45 -13.17 -1.82
CA THR A 45 7.73 -13.18 -1.10
C THR A 45 8.36 -11.79 -0.96
N PHE A 46 7.79 -10.78 -1.62
CA PHE A 46 8.25 -9.40 -1.59
C PHE A 46 7.41 -8.52 -0.64
N PRO A 47 8.01 -7.52 0.03
CA PRO A 47 9.44 -7.30 0.23
C PRO A 47 10.08 -8.31 1.20
N THR A 48 9.25 -9.06 1.91
CA THR A 48 9.58 -10.14 2.84
C THR A 48 8.41 -11.11 2.87
N SER A 49 8.63 -12.37 3.28
CA SER A 49 7.57 -13.38 3.45
C SER A 49 6.54 -13.04 4.52
N ALA A 50 6.78 -11.99 5.32
CA ALA A 50 5.82 -11.45 6.28
C ALA A 50 4.87 -10.38 5.69
N ALA A 51 4.98 -10.09 4.38
CA ALA A 51 3.97 -9.30 3.68
C ALA A 51 2.69 -10.12 3.46
N VAL A 52 1.56 -9.44 3.40
CA VAL A 52 0.27 -10.03 3.08
C VAL A 52 0.17 -10.17 1.57
N ASP A 53 -0.07 -11.40 1.12
CA ASP A 53 -0.35 -11.71 -0.28
C ASP A 53 -1.62 -11.01 -0.74
N ASP A 54 -1.49 -10.11 -1.70
CA ASP A 54 -2.59 -9.44 -2.39
C ASP A 54 -2.49 -9.64 -3.91
N THR A 55 -2.01 -10.80 -4.35
CA THR A 55 -1.98 -11.18 -5.78
C THR A 55 -3.37 -11.35 -6.38
N ALA A 56 -4.38 -11.60 -5.55
CA ALA A 56 -5.80 -11.56 -5.92
C ALA A 56 -6.38 -10.14 -6.00
N LEU A 57 -5.59 -9.12 -5.61
CA LEU A 57 -5.87 -7.68 -5.68
C LEU A 57 -7.12 -7.21 -4.92
N GLU A 58 -7.66 -8.02 -4.02
CA GLU A 58 -8.86 -7.69 -3.22
C GLU A 58 -8.59 -6.51 -2.28
N HIS A 59 -7.46 -6.54 -1.56
CA HIS A 59 -7.13 -5.46 -0.63
C HIS A 59 -6.83 -4.17 -1.38
N SER A 60 -6.03 -4.25 -2.45
CA SER A 60 -5.72 -3.10 -3.31
C SER A 60 -6.99 -2.49 -3.93
N PHE A 61 -7.94 -3.32 -4.34
CA PHE A 61 -9.24 -2.88 -4.86
C PHE A 61 -10.03 -2.11 -3.78
N HIS A 62 -10.24 -2.71 -2.61
CA HIS A 62 -11.01 -2.08 -1.54
C HIS A 62 -10.34 -0.83 -0.93
N LEU A 63 -9.01 -0.75 -0.97
CA LEU A 63 -8.24 0.42 -0.54
C LEU A 63 -8.20 1.53 -1.61
N ASN A 64 -8.75 1.30 -2.81
CA ASN A 64 -8.69 2.19 -3.97
C ASN A 64 -7.24 2.62 -4.27
N ILE A 65 -6.37 1.63 -4.54
CA ILE A 65 -4.95 1.87 -4.82
C ILE A 65 -4.75 2.09 -6.32
N ASP A 66 -4.36 3.30 -6.73
CA ASP A 66 -4.08 3.58 -8.15
C ASP A 66 -2.58 3.56 -8.46
N THR A 67 -1.73 3.76 -7.44
CA THR A 67 -0.28 3.89 -7.57
C THR A 67 0.42 3.10 -6.48
N VAL A 68 1.57 2.53 -6.79
CA VAL A 68 2.46 1.85 -5.82
C VAL A 68 3.88 2.43 -5.88
N PRO A 69 4.60 2.56 -4.75
CA PRO A 69 4.12 2.28 -3.40
C PRO A 69 3.09 3.32 -2.94
N THR A 70 2.11 2.88 -2.15
CA THR A 70 1.20 3.76 -1.40
C THR A 70 1.42 3.52 0.09
N LEU A 71 1.49 4.60 0.87
CA LEU A 71 1.51 4.57 2.33
C LEU A 71 0.22 5.21 2.85
N ILE A 72 -0.45 4.55 3.79
CA ILE A 72 -1.69 5.01 4.42
C ILE A 72 -1.53 4.96 5.93
N ARG A 73 -1.94 6.02 6.63
CA ARG A 73 -2.09 6.05 8.08
C ARG A 73 -3.55 5.81 8.45
N VAL A 74 -3.79 4.84 9.32
CA VAL A 74 -5.12 4.44 9.79
C VAL A 74 -5.19 4.61 11.31
N GLU A 75 -6.27 5.23 11.78
CA GLU A 75 -6.58 5.38 13.20
C GLU A 75 -8.07 5.08 13.44
N ASN A 76 -8.35 4.23 14.44
CA ASN A 76 -9.69 3.72 14.75
C ASN A 76 -10.41 3.11 13.53
N GLY A 77 -9.67 2.40 12.69
CA GLY A 77 -10.15 1.76 11.47
C GLY A 77 -10.47 2.73 10.33
N VAL A 78 -10.11 4.00 10.45
CA VAL A 78 -10.36 5.05 9.46
C VAL A 78 -9.05 5.60 8.93
N GLU A 79 -8.94 5.68 7.61
CA GLU A 79 -7.82 6.36 6.96
C GLU A 79 -7.77 7.85 7.35
N GLN A 80 -6.62 8.28 7.85
CA GLN A 80 -6.35 9.67 8.23
C GLN A 80 -5.52 10.41 7.17
N ALA A 81 -4.59 9.71 6.51
CA ALA A 81 -3.71 10.29 5.51
C ALA A 81 -3.17 9.22 4.56
N ARG A 82 -2.89 9.61 3.31
CA ARG A 82 -2.17 8.77 2.34
C ARG A 82 -1.14 9.56 1.54
N THR A 83 -0.12 8.86 1.04
CA THR A 83 0.82 9.36 0.04
C THR A 83 1.22 8.27 -0.93
N VAL A 84 1.64 8.65 -2.14
CA VAL A 84 2.01 7.74 -3.23
C VAL A 84 3.43 8.00 -3.72
N GLY A 85 4.08 6.97 -4.23
CA GLY A 85 5.49 7.02 -4.58
C GLY A 85 6.35 7.24 -3.33
N TRP A 86 7.54 7.79 -3.55
CA TRP A 86 8.46 8.13 -2.47
C TRP A 86 8.68 9.63 -2.44
N GLN A 87 8.43 10.23 -1.28
CA GLN A 87 8.97 11.53 -0.90
C GLN A 87 9.25 11.46 0.60
N ARG A 88 10.54 11.53 0.98
CA ARG A 88 10.96 11.33 2.38
C ARG A 88 10.14 12.19 3.33
N SER A 89 10.06 13.50 3.09
CA SER A 89 9.34 14.43 3.96
C SER A 89 7.86 14.10 4.12
N ALA A 90 7.19 13.62 3.06
CA ALA A 90 5.78 13.23 3.13
C ALA A 90 5.59 11.93 3.94
N TRP A 91 6.48 10.96 3.75
CA TRP A 91 6.48 9.72 4.53
C TRP A 91 6.77 10.00 6.01
N GLU A 92 7.76 10.83 6.31
CA GLU A 92 8.08 11.24 7.69
C GLU A 92 6.90 12.00 8.34
N ALA A 93 6.21 12.86 7.59
CA ALA A 93 5.04 13.59 8.09
C ALA A 93 3.86 12.65 8.43
N ILE A 94 3.58 11.65 7.58
CA ILE A 94 2.48 10.70 7.79
C ILE A 94 2.80 9.69 8.90
N THR A 95 4.04 9.23 8.96
CA THR A 95 4.46 8.23 9.93
C THR A 95 4.77 8.84 11.30
N GLY A 96 5.18 10.11 11.34
CA GLY A 96 5.76 10.75 12.52
C GLY A 96 7.19 10.28 12.83
N ILE A 97 7.83 9.52 11.92
CA ILE A 97 9.17 8.97 12.09
C ILE A 97 10.13 9.77 11.23
N THR A 98 11.20 10.30 11.83
CA THR A 98 12.25 11.05 11.12
C THR A 98 13.44 10.18 10.75
N GLY A 99 14.19 10.55 9.73
CA GLY A 99 15.38 9.84 9.29
C GLY A 99 15.08 8.65 8.37
N LEU A 100 13.94 8.66 7.68
CA LEU A 100 13.57 7.55 6.81
C LEU A 100 14.45 7.53 5.55
N GLY A 101 15.08 6.39 5.30
CA GLY A 101 15.88 6.16 4.09
C GLY A 101 16.90 7.26 3.81
N THR A 102 17.69 7.69 4.81
CA THR A 102 18.65 8.80 4.68
C THR A 102 19.66 8.63 3.54
N ALA A 103 20.00 7.38 3.18
CA ALA A 103 20.88 7.04 2.06
C ALA A 103 20.18 7.01 0.67
N LEU A 104 18.85 7.16 0.63
CA LEU A 104 18.06 7.14 -0.61
C LEU A 104 17.90 8.56 -1.20
N PRO A 105 17.57 8.68 -2.50
CA PRO A 105 17.09 9.93 -3.07
C PRO A 105 15.91 10.50 -2.26
N ALA A 106 15.78 11.83 -2.22
CA ALA A 106 14.70 12.46 -1.44
C ALA A 106 13.29 12.15 -1.99
N ALA A 107 13.17 11.84 -3.29
CA ALA A 107 11.91 11.47 -3.91
C ALA A 107 12.10 10.55 -5.13
N ARG A 108 11.09 9.70 -5.41
CA ARG A 108 10.96 8.88 -6.62
C ARG A 108 9.47 8.71 -6.98
N PRO A 109 9.11 8.75 -8.26
CA PRO A 109 7.74 8.48 -8.68
C PRO A 109 7.33 7.03 -8.39
N GLY A 110 6.03 6.79 -8.23
CA GLY A 110 5.47 5.44 -8.18
C GLY A 110 5.21 4.85 -9.57
N CYS A 111 4.65 3.65 -9.60
CA CYS A 111 4.15 2.96 -10.79
C CYS A 111 2.64 2.77 -10.68
N GLY A 112 1.94 2.58 -11.80
CA GLY A 112 0.53 2.18 -11.79
C GLY A 112 0.34 0.86 -11.03
N ALA A 113 -0.68 0.81 -10.19
CA ALA A 113 -1.05 -0.38 -9.44
C ALA A 113 -1.73 -1.42 -10.35
N LEU A 114 -1.62 -2.71 -10.02
CA LEU A 114 -2.16 -3.77 -10.88
C LEU A 114 -3.69 -3.78 -10.92
N ASN A 115 -4.35 -3.43 -9.82
CA ASN A 115 -5.82 -3.42 -9.69
C ASN A 115 -6.53 -2.37 -10.56
N VAL A 116 -5.79 -1.41 -11.14
CA VAL A 116 -6.36 -0.40 -12.06
C VAL A 116 -5.94 -0.61 -13.51
N MET A 117 -5.24 -1.71 -13.81
CA MET A 117 -4.84 -2.01 -15.18
C MET A 117 -6.07 -2.34 -16.04
N PRO A 118 -6.09 -1.94 -17.32
CA PRO A 118 -7.18 -2.29 -18.24
C PRO A 118 -7.40 -3.80 -18.29
N GLY A 119 -8.66 -4.24 -18.21
CA GLY A 119 -9.06 -5.64 -18.13
C GLY A 119 -9.12 -6.16 -16.68
N ILE A 120 -8.13 -5.81 -15.85
CA ILE A 120 -8.09 -6.22 -14.44
C ILE A 120 -9.12 -5.45 -13.63
N ALA A 121 -9.22 -4.13 -13.82
CA ALA A 121 -10.14 -3.28 -13.07
C ALA A 121 -11.60 -3.74 -13.23
N GLU A 122 -12.00 -4.11 -14.45
CA GLU A 122 -13.33 -4.62 -14.77
C GLU A 122 -13.58 -5.98 -14.12
N GLU A 123 -12.61 -6.89 -14.16
CA GLU A 123 -12.70 -8.19 -13.48
C GLU A 123 -12.87 -8.04 -11.97
N LEU A 124 -12.10 -7.13 -11.34
CA LEU A 124 -12.20 -6.86 -9.92
C LEU A 124 -13.53 -6.20 -9.55
N GLN A 125 -14.05 -5.31 -10.40
CA GLN A 125 -15.38 -4.73 -10.19
C GLN A 125 -16.48 -5.79 -10.21
N VAL A 126 -16.39 -6.79 -11.10
CA VAL A 126 -17.34 -7.91 -11.12
C VAL A 126 -17.19 -8.80 -9.88
N ARG A 127 -15.96 -9.00 -9.40
CA ARG A 127 -15.66 -9.92 -8.30
C ARG A 127 -15.92 -9.34 -6.91
N TYR A 128 -15.48 -8.10 -6.67
CA TYR A 128 -15.42 -7.45 -5.35
C TYR A 128 -16.23 -6.16 -5.28
N GLY A 129 -16.70 -5.64 -6.42
CA GLY A 129 -17.54 -4.45 -6.44
C GLY A 129 -18.86 -4.69 -5.71
N GLU A 130 -19.35 -3.67 -4.99
CA GLU A 130 -20.70 -3.71 -4.44
C GLU A 130 -21.70 -3.73 -5.60
N THR A 131 -22.29 -4.90 -5.84
CA THR A 131 -23.47 -5.00 -6.69
C THR A 131 -24.62 -4.38 -5.91
N GLY A 132 -24.94 -3.12 -6.19
CA GLY A 132 -26.09 -2.42 -5.61
C GLY A 132 -27.47 -3.03 -5.97
N MET A 133 -27.57 -4.35 -6.11
CA MET A 133 -28.81 -5.10 -6.31
C MET A 133 -29.52 -5.27 -4.98
N GLN A 134 -30.24 -4.22 -4.54
CA GLN A 134 -31.42 -4.47 -3.72
C GLN A 134 -32.52 -5.01 -4.62
N ALA A 135 -32.68 -6.34 -4.64
CA ALA A 135 -33.91 -6.94 -5.13
C ALA A 135 -35.06 -6.45 -4.22
N ARG A 136 -35.94 -5.62 -4.78
CA ARG A 136 -37.23 -5.26 -4.18
C ARG A 136 -38.30 -6.22 -4.68
#